data_AF-A0A1C5WLG2-F1
#
_entry.id   AF-A0A1C5WLG2-F1
#
_cell.length_a   1.000
_cell.length_b   1.000
_cell.length_c   1.000
_cell.angle_alpha   90.00
_cell.angle_beta   90.00
_cell.angle_gamma   90.00
#
_symmetry.space_group_name_H-M   'P 1'
#
loop_
_entity.id
_entity.type
_entity.pdbx_description
1 polymer ?
#
loop_
_entity_poly.entity_id
_entity_poly.type
_entity_poly.pdbx_seq_one_letter_code
_entity_poly.pdbx_strand_id
1 'polypeptide(L)'
;MKALYYNAILGILLFFPSFLKAQIRPFEPLNPDRIFFKGKVVDTDNNALPKVSIYIPGSMRGTISDSNGNFYIDAKPKETLYFTYAGKEDAYRQLQEKDTTGFIVQMQPRIQRLKNVHVRKDKKIIERHRATLIKT
;
A
#
# COMPACT_ATOMS: atom_id res chain seq x y z
N MET A 1 -6.43 -50.40 7.07
CA MET A 1 -5.63 -49.22 6.65
C MET A 1 -6.45 -48.06 6.06
N LYS A 2 -7.68 -48.24 5.53
CA LYS A 2 -8.50 -47.13 4.98
C LYS A 2 -9.25 -46.26 6.02
N ALA A 3 -9.54 -46.80 7.20
CA ALA A 3 -10.31 -46.10 8.25
C ALA A 3 -9.53 -44.95 8.95
N LEU A 4 -8.20 -45.06 9.03
CA LEU A 4 -7.34 -44.04 9.63
C LEU A 4 -7.32 -42.72 8.81
N TYR A 5 -7.46 -42.83 7.48
CA TYR A 5 -7.49 -41.68 6.57
C TYR A 5 -8.82 -40.92 6.65
N TYR A 6 -9.94 -41.64 6.81
CA TYR A 6 -11.27 -41.02 6.93
C TYR A 6 -11.43 -40.20 8.20
N ASN A 7 -10.91 -40.69 9.33
CA ASN A 7 -10.99 -39.97 10.60
C ASN A 7 -10.08 -38.73 10.60
N ALA A 8 -8.95 -38.78 9.88
CA ALA A 8 -8.07 -37.63 9.69
C ALA A 8 -8.70 -36.55 8.78
N ILE A 9 -9.35 -36.94 7.67
CA ILE A 9 -10.05 -35.98 6.79
C ILE A 9 -11.31 -35.41 7.45
N LEU A 10 -12.09 -36.23 8.16
CA LEU A 10 -13.32 -35.81 8.82
C LEU A 10 -13.04 -34.80 9.94
N GLY A 11 -11.90 -34.92 10.63
CA GLY A 11 -11.45 -33.95 11.62
C GLY A 11 -11.10 -32.58 11.01
N ILE A 12 -10.47 -32.55 9.83
CA ILE A 12 -10.17 -31.30 9.11
C ILE A 12 -11.46 -30.67 8.56
N LEU A 13 -12.40 -31.46 8.03
CA LEU A 13 -13.67 -30.96 7.49
C LEU A 13 -14.59 -30.35 8.57
N LEU A 14 -14.56 -30.88 9.80
CA LEU A 14 -15.37 -30.39 10.92
C LEU A 14 -14.74 -29.20 11.69
N PHE A 15 -13.44 -28.94 11.52
CA PHE A 15 -12.78 -27.73 12.03
C PHE A 15 -12.75 -26.55 11.05
N PHE A 16 -13.06 -26.79 9.76
CA PHE A 16 -13.15 -25.76 8.74
C PHE A 16 -14.52 -25.06 8.50
N PRO A 17 -15.66 -25.35 9.18
CA PRO A 17 -16.89 -24.62 8.90
C PRO A 17 -16.86 -23.17 9.41
N SER A 18 -16.04 -22.88 10.42
CA SER A 18 -15.90 -21.53 10.99
C SER A 18 -15.02 -20.60 10.15
N PHE A 19 -14.17 -21.13 9.27
CA PHE A 19 -13.34 -20.32 8.37
C PHE A 19 -14.11 -19.74 7.18
N LEU A 20 -15.33 -20.21 6.89
CA LEU A 20 -16.20 -19.57 5.89
C LEU A 20 -16.83 -18.26 6.37
N LYS A 21 -16.94 -18.02 7.68
CA LYS A 21 -17.63 -16.83 8.22
C LYS A 21 -16.83 -15.52 8.10
N ALA A 22 -15.53 -15.58 7.83
CA ALA A 22 -14.68 -14.38 7.82
C ALA A 22 -14.50 -13.70 6.46
N GLN A 23 -14.91 -14.33 5.36
CA GLN A 23 -14.63 -13.83 4.00
C GLN A 23 -15.84 -13.33 3.21
N ILE A 24 -17.07 -13.53 3.70
CA ILE A 24 -18.27 -13.01 3.04
C ILE A 24 -18.64 -11.69 3.73
N ARG A 25 -17.98 -10.59 3.34
CA ARG A 25 -18.59 -9.27 3.56
C ARG A 25 -19.93 -9.31 2.81
N PRO A 26 -21.06 -8.93 3.43
CA PRO A 26 -22.32 -8.89 2.72
C PRO A 26 -22.13 -8.06 1.45
N PHE A 27 -22.53 -8.61 0.30
CA PHE A 27 -22.58 -7.87 -0.95
C PHE A 27 -23.29 -6.55 -0.66
N GLU A 28 -22.57 -5.43 -0.74
CA GLU A 28 -23.20 -4.13 -0.49
C GLU A 28 -24.32 -3.98 -1.53
N PRO A 29 -25.57 -3.74 -1.11
CA PRO A 29 -26.65 -3.51 -2.06
C PRO A 29 -26.28 -2.37 -3.00
N LEU A 30 -26.77 -2.44 -4.24
CA LEU A 30 -26.60 -1.40 -5.24
C LEU A 30 -27.09 -0.08 -4.62
N ASN A 31 -26.16 0.79 -4.23
CA ASN A 31 -26.49 2.01 -3.51
C ASN A 31 -26.75 3.11 -4.54
N PRO A 32 -27.95 3.70 -4.60
CA PRO A 32 -28.34 4.66 -5.63
C PRO A 32 -27.54 5.98 -5.56
N ASP A 33 -26.83 6.25 -4.47
CA ASP A 33 -26.02 7.46 -4.29
C ASP A 33 -24.60 7.32 -4.86
N ARG A 34 -24.26 6.14 -5.40
CA ARG A 34 -22.97 5.86 -6.02
C ARG A 34 -22.99 6.28 -7.48
N ILE A 35 -21.95 6.99 -7.89
CA ILE A 35 -21.75 7.40 -9.27
C ILE A 35 -20.33 7.00 -9.71
N PHE A 36 -20.14 6.89 -11.03
CA PHE A 36 -18.83 6.60 -11.59
C PHE A 36 -18.01 7.87 -11.73
N PHE A 37 -16.85 7.90 -11.08
CA PHE A 37 -15.86 8.96 -11.23
C PHE A 37 -14.83 8.57 -12.28
N LYS A 38 -14.58 9.50 -13.21
CA LYS A 38 -13.59 9.36 -14.28
C LYS A 38 -12.49 10.39 -14.07
N GLY A 39 -11.25 9.91 -14.04
CA GLY A 39 -10.11 10.79 -13.83
C GLY A 39 -8.83 10.31 -14.50
N LYS A 40 -7.78 11.11 -14.33
CA LYS A 40 -6.43 10.86 -14.85
C LYS A 40 -5.41 11.10 -13.75
N VAL A 41 -4.44 10.20 -13.62
CA VAL A 41 -3.30 10.36 -12.73
C VAL A 41 -2.06 10.73 -13.53
N VAL A 42 -1.37 11.77 -13.08
CA VAL A 42 -0.17 12.31 -13.72
C VAL A 42 0.96 12.53 -12.71
N ASP A 43 2.17 12.65 -13.22
CA ASP A 43 3.36 13.02 -12.46
C ASP A 43 3.59 14.54 -12.43
N THR A 44 4.63 15.00 -11.75
CA THR A 44 5.07 16.41 -11.73
C THR A 44 5.34 17.00 -13.10
N ASP A 45 5.77 16.16 -14.03
CA ASP A 45 6.06 16.55 -15.41
C ASP A 45 4.82 16.44 -16.33
N ASN A 46 3.62 16.27 -15.76
CA ASN A 46 2.35 16.00 -16.46
C ASN A 46 2.33 14.71 -17.30
N ASN A 47 3.33 13.84 -17.10
CA ASN A 47 3.35 12.51 -17.71
C ASN A 47 2.28 11.62 -17.08
N ALA A 48 1.58 10.84 -17.90
CA ALA A 48 0.58 9.89 -17.42
C ALA A 48 1.23 8.81 -16.53
N LEU A 49 0.58 8.48 -15.41
CA LEU A 49 1.04 7.43 -14.50
C LEU A 49 0.17 6.18 -14.63
N PRO A 50 0.69 5.11 -15.28
CA PRO A 50 -0.02 3.85 -15.39
C PRO A 50 0.13 3.00 -14.13
N LYS A 51 -0.80 2.06 -13.90
CA LYS A 51 -0.76 1.09 -12.79
C LYS A 51 -0.78 1.72 -11.38
N VAL A 52 -1.34 2.91 -11.25
CA VAL A 52 -1.60 3.54 -9.95
C VAL A 52 -2.75 2.80 -9.28
N SER A 53 -2.56 2.38 -8.03
CA SER A 53 -3.61 1.75 -7.25
C SER A 53 -4.47 2.81 -6.58
N ILE A 54 -5.77 2.76 -6.85
CA ILE A 54 -6.75 3.76 -6.44
C ILE A 54 -7.81 3.05 -5.62
N TYR A 55 -8.01 3.42 -4.36
CA TYR A 55 -8.94 2.71 -3.48
C TYR A 55 -9.61 3.63 -2.46
N ILE A 56 -10.71 3.13 -1.87
CA ILE A 56 -11.41 3.77 -0.76
C ILE A 56 -11.12 2.97 0.51
N PRO A 57 -10.52 3.56 1.56
CA PRO A 57 -10.21 2.84 2.80
C PRO A 57 -11.44 2.20 3.43
N GLY A 58 -11.28 1.00 3.98
CA GLY A 58 -12.37 0.24 4.60
C GLY A 58 -13.33 -0.43 3.61
N SER A 59 -13.27 -0.06 2.33
CA SER A 59 -14.05 -0.66 1.24
C SER A 59 -13.22 -1.71 0.48
N MET A 60 -13.89 -2.65 -0.19
CA MET A 60 -13.26 -3.50 -1.21
C MET A 60 -13.26 -2.83 -2.61
N ARG A 61 -13.78 -1.59 -2.69
CA ARG A 61 -13.82 -0.82 -3.93
C ARG A 61 -12.47 -0.16 -4.20
N GLY A 62 -11.95 -0.44 -5.39
CA GLY A 62 -10.72 0.13 -5.90
C GLY A 62 -10.57 -0.18 -7.39
N THR A 63 -9.66 0.51 -8.03
CA THR A 63 -9.34 0.37 -9.45
C THR A 63 -7.84 0.61 -9.66
N ILE A 64 -7.38 0.37 -10.89
CA ILE A 64 -6.00 0.60 -11.29
C ILE A 64 -6.00 1.49 -12.53
N SER A 65 -5.12 2.48 -12.59
CA SER A 65 -5.01 3.34 -13.78
C SER A 65 -4.48 2.57 -15.00
N ASP A 66 -5.02 2.92 -16.18
CA ASP A 66 -4.63 2.35 -17.48
C ASP A 66 -3.26 2.86 -17.97
N SER A 67 -2.82 2.43 -19.16
CA SER A 67 -1.54 2.87 -19.75
C SER A 67 -1.43 4.38 -19.97
N ASN A 68 -2.57 5.06 -20.10
CA ASN A 68 -2.68 6.50 -20.32
C ASN A 68 -2.95 7.25 -19.00
N GLY A 69 -2.90 6.56 -17.86
CA GLY A 69 -3.15 7.09 -16.53
C GLY A 69 -4.61 7.34 -16.21
N ASN A 70 -5.56 6.94 -17.08
CA ASN A 70 -6.98 7.11 -16.80
C ASN A 70 -7.49 6.05 -15.83
N PHE A 71 -8.53 6.40 -15.07
CA PHE A 71 -9.17 5.48 -14.16
C PHE A 71 -10.68 5.72 -14.08
N TYR A 72 -11.38 4.66 -13.67
CA TYR A 72 -12.83 4.63 -13.51
C TYR A 72 -13.14 3.91 -12.20
N ILE A 73 -13.86 4.57 -11.29
CA ILE A 73 -14.20 4.00 -9.98
C ILE A 73 -15.64 4.34 -9.59
N ASP A 74 -16.35 3.34 -9.06
CA ASP A 74 -17.62 3.51 -8.36
C ASP A 74 -17.35 4.06 -6.96
N ALA A 75 -17.81 5.28 -6.72
CA ALA A 75 -17.68 5.94 -5.43
C ALA A 75 -18.90 6.81 -5.11
N LYS A 76 -19.09 7.13 -3.83
CA LYS A 76 -20.04 8.16 -3.42
C LYS A 76 -19.35 9.52 -3.44
N PRO A 77 -20.08 10.60 -3.75
CA PRO A 77 -19.58 11.94 -3.48
C PRO A 77 -19.14 12.07 -2.02
N LYS A 78 -18.11 12.89 -1.75
CA LYS A 78 -17.49 13.11 -0.43
C LYS A 78 -16.64 11.96 0.11
N GLU A 79 -16.58 10.80 -0.55
CA GLU A 79 -15.59 9.77 -0.22
C GLU A 79 -14.17 10.23 -0.58
N THR A 80 -13.17 9.70 0.12
CA THR A 80 -11.76 10.00 -0.15
C THR A 80 -11.11 8.84 -0.91
N LEU A 81 -10.59 9.14 -2.10
CA LEU A 81 -9.76 8.23 -2.87
C LEU A 81 -8.32 8.32 -2.42
N TYR A 82 -7.68 7.16 -2.28
CA TYR A 82 -6.27 7.01 -1.96
C TYR A 82 -5.55 6.50 -3.19
N PHE A 83 -4.45 7.15 -3.54
CA PHE A 83 -3.63 6.88 -4.71
C PHE A 83 -2.26 6.43 -4.24
N THR A 84 -1.87 5.22 -4.61
CA THR A 84 -0.58 4.64 -4.24
C THR A 84 0.15 4.14 -5.47
N TYR A 85 1.44 4.45 -5.52
CA TYR A 85 2.30 4.06 -6.63
C TYR A 85 3.74 3.91 -6.16
N ALA A 86 4.44 2.92 -6.71
CA ALA A 86 5.82 2.63 -6.32
C ALA A 86 6.74 3.82 -6.63
N GLY A 87 7.49 4.28 -5.63
CA GLY A 87 8.39 5.43 -5.78
C GLY A 87 7.72 6.80 -5.76
N LYS A 88 6.40 6.88 -5.53
CA LYS A 88 5.66 8.13 -5.34
C LYS A 88 5.21 8.29 -3.89
N GLU A 89 4.90 9.52 -3.51
CA GLU A 89 4.22 9.81 -2.26
C GLU A 89 2.73 9.46 -2.40
N ASP A 90 2.15 8.96 -1.32
CA ASP A 90 0.73 8.60 -1.31
C ASP A 90 -0.09 9.90 -1.40
N ALA A 91 -1.00 9.94 -2.37
CA ALA A 91 -1.89 11.08 -2.54
C ALA A 91 -3.30 10.69 -2.10
N TYR A 92 -4.03 11.65 -1.57
CA TYR A 92 -5.42 11.47 -1.17
C TYR A 92 -6.25 12.61 -1.72
N ARG A 93 -7.47 12.29 -2.17
CA ARG A 93 -8.39 13.32 -2.61
C ARG A 93 -9.84 12.98 -2.35
N GLN A 94 -10.54 13.94 -1.78
CA GLN A 94 -11.98 13.86 -1.55
C GLN A 94 -12.72 14.19 -2.85
N LEU A 95 -13.72 13.36 -3.16
CA LEU A 95 -14.58 13.50 -4.32
C LEU A 95 -15.67 14.56 -4.09
N GLN A 96 -15.95 15.36 -5.11
CA GLN A 96 -17.09 16.27 -5.13
C GLN A 96 -18.08 15.84 -6.23
N GLU A 97 -19.36 16.18 -6.10
CA GLU A 97 -20.40 15.82 -7.11
C GLU A 97 -20.09 16.36 -8.51
N LYS A 98 -19.31 17.44 -8.60
CA LYS A 98 -18.87 18.05 -9.86
C LYS A 98 -17.68 17.34 -10.52
N ASP A 99 -17.00 16.45 -9.81
CA ASP A 99 -15.74 15.82 -10.24
C ASP A 99 -15.95 14.56 -11.09
N THR A 100 -17.18 14.35 -11.60
CA THR A 100 -17.58 13.16 -12.36
C THR A 100 -16.76 12.95 -13.64
N THR A 101 -16.28 14.03 -14.26
CA THR A 101 -15.44 14.01 -15.45
C THR A 101 -14.25 14.96 -15.34
N GLY A 102 -13.09 14.55 -15.87
CA GLY A 102 -11.91 15.42 -15.98
C GLY A 102 -11.12 15.61 -14.68
N PHE A 103 -11.28 14.72 -13.71
CA PHE A 103 -10.57 14.79 -12.43
C PHE A 103 -9.10 14.41 -12.58
N ILE A 104 -8.19 15.38 -12.47
CA ILE A 104 -6.74 15.16 -12.59
C ILE A 104 -6.10 15.12 -11.21
N VAL A 105 -5.29 14.07 -10.96
CA VAL A 105 -4.51 13.90 -9.74
C VAL A 105 -3.04 13.88 -10.09
N GLN A 106 -2.26 14.78 -9.50
CA GLN A 106 -0.81 14.84 -9.67
C GLN A 106 -0.12 14.21 -8.46
N MET A 107 0.69 13.18 -8.68
CA MET A 107 1.47 12.52 -7.63
C MET A 107 2.89 13.07 -7.58
N GLN A 108 3.46 13.15 -6.37
CA GLN A 108 4.82 13.65 -6.15
C GLN A 108 5.82 12.49 -6.02
N PRO A 109 7.08 12.66 -6.46
CA PRO A 109 8.14 11.69 -6.22
C PRO A 109 8.46 11.56 -4.73
N ARG A 110 8.63 10.32 -4.25
CA ARG A 110 9.03 10.05 -2.86
C ARG A 110 10.53 10.31 -2.68
N ILE A 111 10.91 11.43 -2.09
CA ILE A 111 12.32 11.74 -1.78
C ILE A 111 12.67 11.16 -0.40
N GLN A 112 13.28 9.98 -0.35
CA GLN A 112 13.79 9.40 0.90
C GLN A 112 15.05 10.16 1.36
N ARG A 113 14.88 11.13 2.25
CA ARG A 113 16.00 11.73 2.97
C ARG A 113 16.42 10.77 4.09
N LEU A 114 17.62 10.21 3.98
CA LEU A 114 18.21 9.39 5.02
C LEU A 114 18.51 10.27 6.26
N LYS A 115 17.99 9.87 7.42
CA LYS A 115 18.28 10.53 8.69
C LYS A 115 19.71 10.17 9.10
N ASN A 116 20.58 11.18 9.25
CA ASN A 116 22.01 11.02 9.54
C ASN A 116 22.29 9.93 10.59
N VAL A 117 23.10 8.94 10.21
CA VAL A 117 23.65 7.94 11.15
C VAL A 117 24.86 8.58 11.84
N HIS A 118 24.76 8.84 13.15
CA HIS A 118 25.89 9.28 13.95
C HIS A 118 26.81 8.08 14.22
N VAL A 119 27.92 7.98 13.48
CA VAL A 119 28.98 7.01 13.78
C VAL A 119 29.77 7.50 14.99
N ARG A 120 29.55 6.93 16.17
CA ARG A 120 30.47 7.11 17.30
C ARG A 120 31.76 6.35 16.96
N LYS A 121 32.87 7.08 16.79
CA LYS A 121 34.20 6.46 16.78
C LYS A 121 34.56 6.10 18.22
N ASP A 122 34.59 4.80 18.52
CA ASP A 122 35.11 4.33 19.80
C ASP A 122 36.60 4.73 19.91
N LYS A 123 36.93 5.43 21.00
CA LYS A 123 38.29 5.90 21.27
C LYS A 123 39.20 4.68 21.41
N LYS A 124 40.17 4.54 20.49
CA LYS A 124 41.28 3.58 20.58
C LYS A 124 41.99 3.77 21.91
N ILE A 125 42.03 2.72 22.73
CA ILE A 125 42.75 2.66 23.99
C ILE A 125 44.25 2.87 23.70
N ILE A 126 44.88 3.78 24.45
CA ILE A 126 46.29 4.15 24.33
C ILE A 126 47.15 3.00 24.86
N GLU A 127 47.79 2.25 23.98
CA GLU A 127 48.77 1.24 24.39
C GLU A 127 50.16 1.88 24.48
N ARG A 128 50.54 2.28 25.70
CA ARG A 128 51.92 2.68 26.01
C ARG A 128 52.81 1.42 26.05
N HIS A 129 53.30 0.98 24.90
CA HIS A 129 54.44 0.06 24.84
C HIS A 129 55.71 0.83 24.46
N ARG A 130 56.34 1.44 25.46
CA ARG A 130 57.79 1.69 25.46
C ARG A 130 58.36 1.15 26.77
N ALA A 131 58.57 -0.15 26.80
CA ALA A 131 59.47 -0.79 27.74
C ALA A 131 60.62 -1.42 26.95
N THR A 132 61.83 -1.15 27.40
CA THR A 132 63.06 -1.92 27.16
C THR A 132 63.78 -1.68 25.82
N LEU A 133 64.52 -0.57 25.73
CA LEU A 133 65.83 -0.57 25.07
C LEU A 133 66.86 -0.81 26.17
N ILE A 134 67.46 -2.01 26.12
CA ILE A 134 68.58 -2.45 26.95
C ILE A 134 69.71 -1.43 26.80
N LYS A 135 70.14 -0.87 27.93
CA LYS A 135 71.40 -0.15 28.07
C LYS A 135 72.29 -1.03 28.96
N THR A 136 73.55 -1.13 28.53
CA THR A 136 74.69 -1.86 29.12
C THR A 136 74.91 -3.26 28.56
#